data_AF-A0A3A3GLL8-F1
#
_entry.id   AF-A0A3A3GLL8-F1
#
_cell.length_a   1.000
_cell.length_b   1.000
_cell.length_c   1.000
_cell.angle_alpha   90.00
_cell.angle_beta   90.00
_cell.angle_gamma   90.00
#
_symmetry.space_group_name_H-M   'P 1'
#
loop_
_entity.id
_entity.type
_entity.pdbx_description
1 polymer ?
#
loop_
_entity_poly.entity_id
_entity_poly.type
_entity_poly.pdbx_seq_one_letter_code
_entity_poly.pdbx_strand_id
1 'polypeptide(L)'
;MVDEGKTGILLLFLIALIAGCASTESERWEVSPVFDVKFTDDRGRERAFTFRGVEGKIGMPDAPLYVDVPQKTGESRILLKEQMP
;
A
#
# COMPACT_ATOMS: atom_id res chain seq x y z
N MET A 1 37.66 -38.23 -17.62
CA MET A 1 37.21 -38.63 -16.27
C MET A 1 36.50 -37.42 -15.68
N VAL A 2 35.17 -37.48 -15.57
CA VAL A 2 34.40 -36.44 -14.87
C VAL A 2 34.67 -36.67 -13.39
N ASP A 3 35.27 -35.69 -12.75
CA ASP A 3 35.68 -35.72 -11.35
C ASP A 3 34.40 -35.73 -10.49
N GLU A 4 33.96 -36.92 -10.06
CA GLU A 4 32.66 -37.15 -9.43
C GLU A 4 32.37 -36.20 -8.26
N GLY A 5 33.41 -35.82 -7.50
CA GLY A 5 33.31 -34.86 -6.41
C GLY A 5 32.96 -33.42 -6.85
N LYS A 6 33.42 -32.97 -8.03
CA LYS A 6 33.11 -31.63 -8.55
C LYS A 6 31.67 -31.53 -9.05
N THR A 7 31.15 -32.60 -9.65
CA THR A 7 29.76 -32.68 -10.14
C THR A 7 28.75 -32.64 -8.99
N GLY A 8 29.04 -33.30 -7.86
CA GLY A 8 28.18 -33.27 -6.68
C GLY A 8 28.08 -31.89 -6.03
N ILE A 9 29.21 -31.17 -5.93
CA ILE A 9 29.24 -29.81 -5.37
C ILE A 9 28.48 -28.83 -6.29
N LEU A 10 28.67 -28.93 -7.60
CA LEU A 10 27.95 -28.08 -8.56
C LEU A 10 26.42 -28.27 -8.46
N LEU A 11 25.98 -29.52 -8.31
CA LEU A 11 24.57 -29.86 -8.15
C LEU A 11 23.97 -29.26 -6.88
N LEU A 12 24.70 -29.33 -5.75
CA LEU A 12 24.29 -28.75 -4.48
C LEU A 12 24.17 -27.22 -4.56
N PHE A 13 25.11 -26.56 -5.25
CA PHE A 13 25.04 -25.12 -5.52
C PHE A 13 23.81 -24.75 -6.35
N LEU A 14 23.50 -25.53 -7.39
CA LEU A 14 22.33 -25.28 -8.24
C LEU A 14 21.01 -25.38 -7.46
N ILE A 15 20.89 -26.39 -6.59
CA ILE A 15 19.71 -26.59 -5.74
C ILE A 15 19.56 -25.43 -4.74
N ALA A 16 20.66 -25.01 -4.10
CA ALA A 16 20.65 -23.88 -3.17
C ALA A 16 20.24 -22.56 -3.86
N LEU A 17 20.71 -22.33 -5.10
CA LEU A 17 20.34 -21.17 -5.91
C LEU A 17 18.83 -21.14 -6.21
N ILE A 18 18.25 -22.27 -6.62
CA ILE A 18 16.82 -22.38 -6.95
C ILE A 18 15.96 -22.25 -5.69
N ALA A 19 16.37 -22.85 -4.58
CA ALA A 19 15.67 -22.73 -3.30
C ALA A 19 15.68 -21.29 -2.76
N GLY A 20 16.77 -20.54 -2.94
CA GLY A 20 16.87 -19.13 -2.55
C GLY A 20 15.93 -18.21 -3.34
N CYS A 21 15.64 -18.53 -4.61
CA CYS A 21 14.72 -17.71 -5.43
C CYS A 21 13.24 -17.92 -5.10
N ALA A 22 12.86 -19.05 -4.50
CA ALA A 22 11.47 -19.35 -4.15
C ALA A 22 10.95 -18.59 -2.91
N SER A 23 11.83 -17.96 -2.14
CA SER A 23 11.50 -17.22 -0.92
C SER A 23 11.35 -15.73 -1.17
N THR A 24 10.60 -15.34 -2.19
CA THR A 24 10.10 -13.97 -2.31
C THR A 24 8.67 -13.95 -1.79
N GLU A 25 8.54 -13.88 -0.46
CA GLU A 25 7.26 -13.49 0.13
C GLU A 25 6.97 -12.07 -0.36
N SER A 26 5.97 -11.94 -1.23
CA SER A 26 5.46 -10.64 -1.62
C SER A 26 4.97 -9.92 -0.37
N GLU A 27 5.46 -8.71 -0.10
CA GLU A 27 4.91 -7.88 0.98
C GLU A 27 3.39 -7.77 0.80
N ARG A 28 2.66 -8.28 1.79
CA ARG A 28 1.22 -8.17 1.81
C ARG A 28 0.87 -6.81 2.38
N TRP A 29 0.54 -5.87 1.50
CA TRP A 29 0.08 -4.54 1.90
C TRP A 29 -1.36 -4.65 2.39
N GLU A 30 -1.54 -4.60 3.71
CA GLU A 30 -2.85 -4.54 4.35
C GLU A 30 -3.31 -3.09 4.50
N VAL A 31 -4.63 -2.89 4.48
CA VAL A 31 -5.22 -1.57 4.70
C VAL A 31 -4.92 -1.14 6.14
N SER A 32 -4.36 0.06 6.32
CA SER A 32 -4.04 0.58 7.65
C SER A 32 -5.30 0.69 8.54
N PRO A 33 -5.15 0.49 9.87
CA PRO A 33 -6.27 0.54 10.79
C PRO A 33 -6.85 1.96 10.89
N VAL A 34 -8.08 2.02 11.40
CA VAL A 34 -8.84 3.26 11.59
C VAL A 34 -8.89 3.59 13.08
N PHE A 35 -8.72 4.87 13.42
CA PHE A 35 -8.77 5.36 14.80
C PHE A 35 -9.41 6.75 14.87
N ASP A 36 -10.03 7.06 16.01
CA ASP A 36 -10.69 8.35 16.26
C ASP A 36 -9.84 9.25 17.14
N VAL A 37 -9.71 10.52 16.75
CA VAL A 37 -9.08 11.57 17.55
C VAL A 37 -10.16 12.50 18.09
N LYS A 38 -10.32 12.51 19.42
CA LYS A 38 -11.27 13.37 20.13
C LYS A 38 -10.62 14.67 20.57
N PHE A 39 -11.34 15.78 20.43
CA PHE A 39 -10.90 17.10 20.87
C PHE A 39 -12.11 17.98 21.24
N THR A 40 -11.87 19.01 22.04
CA THR A 40 -12.91 19.97 22.43
C THR A 40 -12.78 21.23 21.57
N ASP A 41 -13.88 21.67 20.95
CA ASP A 41 -13.89 22.91 20.17
C ASP A 41 -13.90 24.17 21.06
N ASP A 42 -13.70 25.35 20.46
CA ASP A 42 -13.70 26.64 21.18
C ASP A 42 -15.05 26.98 21.85
N ARG A 43 -16.11 26.22 21.55
CA ARG A 43 -17.43 26.34 22.18
C ARG A 43 -17.64 25.31 23.30
N GLY A 44 -16.59 24.58 23.69
CA GLY A 44 -16.63 23.56 24.72
C GLY A 44 -17.31 22.26 24.30
N ARG A 45 -17.55 22.03 23.00
CA ARG A 45 -18.19 20.81 22.50
C ARG A 45 -17.15 19.76 22.15
N GLU A 46 -17.38 18.53 22.59
CA GLU A 46 -16.57 17.39 22.18
C GLU A 46 -16.84 17.06 20.70
N ARG A 47 -15.77 16.87 19.94
CA ARG A 47 -15.74 16.51 18.53
C ARG A 47 -14.78 15.34 18.33
N ALA A 48 -15.00 14.58 17.26
CA ALA A 48 -14.10 13.50 16.85
C ALA A 48 -13.82 13.59 15.35
N PHE A 49 -12.58 13.32 14.94
CA PHE A 49 -12.19 13.08 13.56
C PHE A 49 -11.63 11.67 13.42
N THR A 50 -12.07 10.98 12.38
CA THR A 50 -11.64 9.61 12.08
C THR A 50 -10.47 9.63 11.10
N PHE A 51 -9.41 8.91 11.42
CA PHE A 51 -8.20 8.80 10.63
C PHE A 51 -7.87 7.34 10.32
N ARG A 52 -7.14 7.14 9.23
CA ARG A 52 -6.55 5.87 8.82
C ARG A 52 -5.04 5.98 8.85
N GLY A 53 -4.37 5.04 9.52
CA GLY A 53 -2.92 5.06 9.67
C GLY A 53 -2.45 4.29 10.89
N VAL A 54 -1.31 4.69 11.46
CA VAL A 54 -0.77 4.10 12.69
C VAL A 54 -1.01 5.08 13.84
N GLU A 55 -1.64 4.62 14.91
CA GLU A 55 -1.88 5.43 16.11
C GLU A 55 -0.54 5.97 16.67
N GLY A 56 -0.54 7.25 17.05
CA GLY A 56 0.67 7.96 17.50
C GLY A 56 1.59 8.46 16.38
N LYS A 57 1.24 8.23 15.10
CA LYS A 57 1.90 8.83 13.92
C LYS A 57 0.93 9.74 13.15
N ILE A 58 1.43 10.37 12.09
CA ILE A 58 0.59 11.10 11.13
C ILE A 58 -0.29 10.09 10.39
N GLY A 59 -1.60 10.29 10.42
CA GLY A 59 -2.60 9.52 9.68
C GLY A 59 -3.29 10.38 8.61
N MET A 60 -3.96 9.72 7.66
CA MET A 60 -4.81 10.38 6.67
C MET A 60 -6.26 10.41 7.16
N PRO A 61 -7.05 11.47 6.93
CA PRO A 61 -8.49 11.45 7.21
C PRO A 61 -9.16 10.25 6.52
N ASP A 62 -10.03 9.54 7.24
CA ASP A 62 -10.73 8.37 6.67
C ASP A 62 -11.84 8.83 5.71
N ALA A 63 -11.45 9.13 4.48
CA ALA A 63 -12.34 9.58 3.42
C ALA A 63 -12.14 8.75 2.14
N PRO A 64 -13.20 8.52 1.34
CA PRO A 64 -13.08 7.81 0.08
C PRO A 64 -12.20 8.58 -0.90
N LEU A 65 -11.16 7.92 -1.42
CA LEU A 65 -10.32 8.42 -2.49
C LEU A 65 -10.86 7.93 -3.82
N TYR A 66 -11.30 8.85 -4.67
CA TYR A 66 -11.67 8.56 -6.06
C TYR A 66 -10.46 8.84 -6.93
N VAL A 67 -9.96 7.80 -7.60
CA VAL A 67 -8.86 7.92 -8.56
C VAL A 67 -9.48 7.94 -9.96
N ASP A 68 -9.42 9.09 -10.62
CA ASP A 68 -9.72 9.18 -12.03
C ASP A 68 -8.61 8.46 -12.80
N VAL A 69 -8.89 7.23 -13.23
CA VAL A 69 -7.98 6.51 -14.13
C VAL A 69 -8.09 7.19 -15.48
N PRO A 70 -7.03 7.84 -16.01
CA PRO A 70 -7.10 8.49 -17.30
C PRO A 70 -7.41 7.43 -18.37
N GLN A 71 -8.64 7.44 -18.87
CA GLN A 71 -9.00 6.65 -20.04
C GLN A 71 -8.17 7.17 -21.21
N LYS A 72 -7.47 6.27 -21.90
CA LYS A 72 -6.79 6.58 -23.15
C LYS A 72 -7.83 7.06 -24.17
N THR A 73 -7.95 8.38 -24.28
CA THR A 73 -8.50 9.18 -25.38
C THR A 73 -9.64 8.60 -26.20
N GLY A 74 -10.81 9.24 -26.05
CA GLY A 74 -11.67 9.55 -27.19
C GLY A 74 -12.05 11.02 -27.14
N GLU A 75 -12.74 11.44 -26.07
CA GLU A 75 -13.13 12.83 -25.89
C GLU A 75 -13.22 13.15 -24.38
N SER A 76 -12.35 14.03 -23.90
CA SER A 76 -12.42 14.54 -22.52
C SER A 76 -12.75 16.03 -22.57
N ARG A 77 -14.04 16.34 -22.44
CA ARG A 77 -14.51 17.66 -22.03
C ARG A 77 -14.72 17.64 -20.53
N ILE A 78 -13.76 18.15 -19.77
CA ILE A 78 -13.98 18.48 -18.36
C ILE A 78 -14.71 19.82 -18.33
N LEU A 79 -16.01 19.80 -18.06
CA LEU A 79 -16.76 20.98 -17.68
C LEU A 79 -16.63 21.13 -16.16
N LEU A 80 -15.69 21.96 -15.71
CA LEU A 80 -15.72 22.55 -14.38
C LEU A 80 -16.91 23.51 -14.35
N LYS A 81 -18.09 23.01 -14.01
CA LYS A 81 -19.17 23.89 -13.58
C LYS A 81 -19.04 24.04 -12.07
N GLU A 82 -18.40 25.14 -11.67
CA GLU A 82 -18.69 25.77 -10.39
C GLU A 82 -20.20 25.71 -10.16
N GLN A 83 -20.62 25.13 -9.04
CA GLN A 83 -21.92 25.46 -8.45
C GLN A 83 -21.89 25.08 -6.97
N MET A 84 -21.30 25.98 -6.17
CA MET A 84 -22.01 26.48 -4.98
C MET A 84 -23.16 27.37 -5.48
N PRO A 85 -24.32 27.41 -4.82
CA PRO A 85 -24.48 27.84 -3.43
C PRO A 85 -24.63 26.73 -2.40
#